data_AF-A0A7V9C097-F1
#
_entry.id   AF-A0A7V9C097-F1
#
_cell.length_a   1.000
_cell.length_b   1.000
_cell.length_c   1.000
_cell.angle_alpha   90.00
_cell.angle_beta   90.00
_cell.angle_gamma   90.00
#
_symmetry.space_group_name_H-M   'P 1'
#
loop_
_entity.id
_entity.type
_entity.pdbx_description
1 polymer ?
#
loop_
_entity_poly.entity_id
_entity_poly.type
_entity_poly.pdbx_seq_one_letter_code
_entity_poly.pdbx_strand_id
1 'polypeptide(L)' 'YFERDLTPPFVLDDGQLAVPDGPGIGVDPLPDVLDAVTVSREDVT' A
#
# COMPACT_ATOMS: atom_id res chain seq x y z
N TYR A 1 -2.30 10.43 -8.32
CA TYR A 1 -3.08 9.74 -7.28
C TYR A 1 -3.87 8.63 -7.93
N PHE A 2 -3.86 7.45 -7.33
CA PHE A 2 -4.76 6.35 -7.70
C PHE A 2 -6.11 6.56 -7.01
N GLU A 3 -7.20 6.07 -7.60
CA GLU A 3 -8.53 6.10 -6.96
C GLU A 3 -8.54 5.26 -5.67
N ARG A 4 -7.87 4.10 -5.71
CA ARG A 4 -7.61 3.23 -4.56
C ARG A 4 -6.18 2.71 -4.64
N ASP A 5 -5.40 2.93 -3.58
CA ASP A 5 -4.03 2.43 -3.45
C ASP A 5 -4.02 0.98 -2.93
N LEU A 6 -2.91 0.27 -3.14
CA LEU A 6 -2.67 -1.08 -2.63
C LEU A 6 -2.40 -1.10 -1.12
N THR A 7 -2.10 0.03 -0.50
CA THR A 7 -1.74 0.16 0.93
C THR A 7 -2.74 1.07 1.64
N PRO A 8 -2.76 1.13 2.99
CA PRO A 8 -3.46 2.18 3.71
C PRO A 8 -3.09 3.57 3.15
N PRO A 9 -4.06 4.48 2.95
CA PRO A 9 -3.80 5.73 2.26
C PRO A 9 -2.86 6.65 3.05
N PHE A 10 -1.91 7.27 2.34
CA PHE A 10 -1.15 8.40 2.86
C PHE A 10 -2.00 9.66 2.76
N VAL A 11 -2.50 10.13 3.90
CA VAL A 11 -3.35 11.32 3.99
C VAL A 11 -2.48 12.55 4.17
N LEU A 12 -2.70 13.56 3.34
CA LEU A 12 -2.07 14.87 3.48
C LEU A 12 -2.65 15.57 4.71
N ASP A 13 -1.78 15.92 5.65
CA ASP A 13 -2.11 16.67 6.86
C ASP A 13 -1.28 17.96 6.85
N ASP A 14 -1.97 19.10 6.70
CA ASP A 14 -1.35 20.44 6.58
C ASP A 14 -0.18 20.53 5.57
N GLY A 15 -0.33 19.85 4.42
CA GLY A 15 0.69 19.83 3.36
C GLY A 15 1.87 18.89 3.64
N GLN A 16 1.77 18.07 4.68
CA GLN A 16 2.79 17.12 5.10
C GLN A 16 2.23 15.69 5.09
N LEU A 17 3.12 14.71 4.98
CA LEU A 17 2.80 13.30 5.16
C LEU A 17 3.52 12.78 6.39
N ALA A 18 2.81 12.02 7.22
CA ALA A 18 3.42 11.33 8.34
C ALA A 18 4.44 10.30 7.83
N VAL A 19 5.63 10.27 8.44
CA VAL A 19 6.61 9.21 8.16
C VAL A 19 6.15 7.94 8.88
N PRO A 20 6.00 6.80 8.18
CA PRO A 20 5.68 5.53 8.82
C PRO A 20 6.71 5.15 9.89
N ASP A 21 6.25 4.68 11.05
CA ASP A 21 7.07 4.31 12.21
C ASP A 21 7.19 2.80 12.43
N GLY A 22 6.50 2.01 11.61
CA GLY A 22 6.60 0.56 11.58
C GLY A 22 7.93 0.05 10.97
N PRO A 23 8.27 -1.23 11.17
CA PRO A 23 9.46 -1.83 10.59
C PRO A 23 9.43 -1.85 9.05
N GLY A 24 10.61 -1.90 8.43
CA GLY A 24 10.74 -1.96 6.98
C GLY A 24 10.26 -0.68 6.30
N ILE A 25 9.36 -0.79 5.33
CA ILE A 25 8.73 0.37 4.67
C ILE A 25 7.55 0.96 5.48
N GLY A 26 7.18 0.31 6.59
CA GLY A 26 6.21 0.82 7.57
C GLY A 26 4.72 0.64 7.21
N VAL A 27 4.40 -0.06 6.12
CA VAL A 27 3.02 -0.42 5.72
C VAL A 27 2.99 -1.79 5.06
N ASP A 28 1.83 -2.45 5.11
CA ASP A 28 1.54 -3.70 4.42
C ASP A 28 0.51 -3.49 3.29
N PRO A 29 0.51 -4.33 2.24
CA PRO A 29 -0.57 -4.34 1.25
C PRO A 29 -1.92 -4.70 1.88
N LEU A 30 -2.97 -4.03 1.44
CA LEU A 30 -4.36 -4.38 1.70
C LEU A 30 -4.72 -5.61 0.86
N PRO A 31 -4.97 -6.80 1.46
CA PRO A 31 -5.13 -8.03 0.71
C PRO A 31 -6.28 -7.98 -0.31
N ASP A 32 -7.41 -7.38 0.06
CA ASP A 32 -8.58 -7.28 -0.81
C ASP A 32 -8.34 -6.38 -2.03
N VAL A 33 -7.55 -5.33 -1.90
CA VAL A 33 -7.18 -4.45 -3.03
C VAL A 33 -6.19 -5.15 -3.93
N LEU A 34 -5.16 -5.76 -3.33
CA LEU A 34 -4.14 -6.48 -4.07
C LEU A 34 -4.77 -7.62 -4.89
N ASP A 35 -5.65 -8.40 -4.28
CA ASP A 35 -6.37 -9.50 -4.95
C ASP A 35 -7.25 -8.98 -6.10
N ALA A 36 -7.92 -7.84 -5.91
CA ALA A 36 -8.82 -7.27 -6.92
C ALA A 36 -8.11 -6.79 -8.20
N VAL A 37 -6.82 -6.48 -8.13
CA VAL A 37 -6.05 -5.93 -9.28
C VAL A 37 -4.89 -6.81 -9.72
N THR A 38 -4.66 -7.96 -9.07
CA THR A 38 -3.62 -8.92 -9.45
C THR A 38 -4.01 -9.62 -10.75
N VAL A 39 -3.15 -9.51 -11.77
CA VAL A 39 -3.36 -10.16 -13.08
C VAL A 39 -2.55 -11.44 -13.27
N SER A 40 -1.46 -11.60 -12.53
CA SER A 40 -0.63 -12.80 -12.52
C SER A 40 0.21 -12.87 -11.24
N ARG A 41 0.60 -14.09 -10.87
CA ARG A 41 1.52 -14.38 -9.77
C ARG A 41 2.30 -15.64 -10.12
N GLU A 42 3.58 -15.64 -9.81
CA GLU A 42 4.46 -16.80 -9.99
C GLU A 42 5.25 -17.00 -8.69
N ASP A 43 5.25 -18.22 -8.17
CA ASP A 43 6.11 -18.59 -7.04
C ASP A 43 7.38 -19.25 -7.60
N VAL A 44 8.55 -18.75 -7.19
CA VAL A 44 9.85 -19.27 -7.62
C VAL A 44 10.41 -20.14 -6.50
N THR A 45 10.62 -21.42 -6.81
CA THR A 45 11.23 -22.42 -5.90
C THR A 45 12.65 -22.76 -6.34
#